data_AF-A0AAV5TXE0-F1
#
_entry.id   AF-A0AAV5TXE0-F1
#
_cell.length_a   1.000
_cell.length_b   1.000
_cell.length_c   1.000
_cell.angle_alpha   90.00
_cell.angle_beta   90.00
_cell.angle_gamma   90.00
#
_symmetry.space_group_name_H-M   'P 1'
#
loop_
_entity.id
_entity.type
_entity.pdbx_description
1 polymer ?
#
loop_
_entity_poly.entity_id
_entity_poly.type
_entity_poly.pdbx_seq_one_letter_code
_entity_poly.pdbx_strand_id
1 'polypeptide(L)'
;FSMDDYTLLLSAQTALIVVAFLIFLFTLRVMASFTAVHGNCKFFLMFTAVGQFLLIFSHFWKVVFWFSIDNYDQSVMYASIYFKIAQFMHEFGSFLADCNNFCMIVERIFACRNLRK
;
A
#
# COMPACT_ATOMS: atom_id res chain seq x y z
N PHE A 1 -23.56 11.37 12.36
CA PHE A 1 -22.16 11.76 12.12
C PHE A 1 -22.20 13.17 11.52
N SER A 2 -21.51 14.16 12.09
CA SER A 2 -21.61 15.55 11.63
C SER A 2 -20.77 15.76 10.36
N MET A 3 -21.09 16.78 9.54
CA MET A 3 -20.31 17.09 8.32
C MET A 3 -18.84 17.44 8.62
N ASP A 4 -18.57 18.00 9.80
CA ASP A 4 -17.23 18.38 10.23
C ASP A 4 -16.34 17.15 10.51
N ASP A 5 -16.93 16.09 11.11
CA ASP A 5 -16.23 14.82 11.36
C ASP A 5 -15.80 14.13 10.05
N TYR A 6 -16.61 14.25 8.99
CA TYR A 6 -16.32 13.67 7.68
C TYR A 6 -15.20 14.41 6.94
N THR A 7 -15.26 15.74 6.95
CA THR A 7 -14.24 16.58 6.30
C THR A 7 -12.88 16.38 6.97
N LEU A 8 -12.87 16.27 8.31
CA LEU A 8 -11.67 15.95 9.07
C LEU A 8 -11.10 14.58 8.67
N LEU A 9 -11.94 13.54 8.60
CA LEU A 9 -11.50 12.20 8.21
C LEU A 9 -10.89 12.17 6.80
N LEU A 10 -11.54 12.82 5.82
CA LEU A 10 -11.08 12.86 4.43
C LEU A 10 -9.76 13.64 4.30
N SER A 11 -9.64 14.77 5.01
CA SER A 11 -8.41 15.56 5.04
C SER A 11 -7.24 14.77 5.66
N ALA A 12 -7.48 14.05 6.76
CA ALA A 12 -6.50 13.20 7.41
C ALA A 12 -6.06 12.04 6.50
N GLN A 13 -7.01 11.34 5.85
CA GLN A 13 -6.68 10.30 4.89
C GLN A 13 -5.87 10.82 3.70
N THR A 14 -6.23 11.99 3.18
CA THR A 14 -5.51 12.61 2.06
C THR A 14 -4.07 12.96 2.46
N ALA A 15 -3.87 13.53 3.65
CA ALA A 15 -2.53 13.80 4.18
C ALA A 15 -1.69 12.51 4.34
N LEU A 16 -2.29 11.45 4.88
CA LEU A 16 -1.62 10.16 5.03
C LEU A 16 -1.22 9.53 3.68
N ILE A 17 -2.07 9.63 2.66
CA ILE A 17 -1.75 9.15 1.31
C ILE A 17 -0.55 9.89 0.73
N VAL A 18 -0.50 11.23 0.89
CA VAL A 18 0.63 12.04 0.41
C VAL A 18 1.92 11.63 1.12
N VAL A 19 1.89 11.49 2.44
CA VAL A 19 3.05 11.05 3.22
C VAL A 19 3.50 9.64 2.79
N ALA A 20 2.56 8.70 2.65
CA ALA A 20 2.86 7.35 2.19
C ALA A 20 3.49 7.33 0.79
N PHE A 21 2.99 8.16 -0.13
CA PHE A 21 3.54 8.30 -1.47
C PHE A 21 4.96 8.88 -1.47
N LEU A 22 5.23 9.90 -0.65
CA LEU A 22 6.58 10.46 -0.49
C LEU A 22 7.57 9.43 0.07
N ILE A 23 7.17 8.68 1.11
CA ILE A 23 7.98 7.60 1.69
C ILE A 23 8.23 6.52 0.64
N PHE A 24 7.22 6.15 -0.14
CA PHE A 24 7.33 5.17 -1.21
C PHE A 24 8.33 5.59 -2.28
N LEU A 25 8.22 6.82 -2.79
CA LEU A 25 9.16 7.37 -3.78
C LEU A 25 10.59 7.45 -3.23
N PHE A 26 10.75 7.87 -1.98
CA PHE A 26 12.05 7.88 -1.31
C PHE A 26 12.63 6.46 -1.23
N THR A 27 11.82 5.48 -0.83
CA THR A 27 12.21 4.08 -0.72
C THR A 27 12.65 3.50 -2.08
N LEU A 28 11.88 3.77 -3.15
CA LEU A 28 12.25 3.37 -4.51
C LEU A 28 13.59 3.98 -4.94
N ARG A 29 13.81 5.27 -4.68
CA ARG A 29 15.06 5.95 -5.00
C ARG A 29 16.25 5.31 -4.28
N VAL A 30 16.11 5.04 -2.99
CA VAL A 30 17.14 4.37 -2.18
C VAL A 30 17.42 2.97 -2.75
N MET A 31 16.38 2.16 -2.97
CA MET A 31 16.53 0.81 -3.55
C MET A 31 17.20 0.81 -4.92
N ALA A 32 16.91 1.78 -5.77
CA ALA A 32 17.53 1.91 -7.08
C ALA A 32 19.02 2.29 -7.00
N SER A 33 19.41 3.08 -5.99
CA SER A 33 20.76 3.64 -5.84
C SER A 33 21.73 2.67 -5.14
N PHE A 34 21.23 1.78 -4.29
CA PHE A 34 22.07 0.83 -3.56
C PHE A 34 22.41 -0.40 -4.40
N THR A 35 23.59 -0.39 -5.04
CA THR A 35 24.14 -1.51 -5.80
C THR A 35 24.48 -2.73 -4.94
N ALA A 36 24.66 -2.55 -3.63
CA ALA A 36 24.88 -3.63 -2.67
C ALA A 36 23.65 -4.54 -2.48
N VAL A 37 22.45 -4.05 -2.84
CA VAL A 37 21.22 -4.86 -2.79
C VAL A 37 21.14 -5.66 -4.08
N HIS A 38 21.51 -6.94 -4.03
CA HIS A 38 21.52 -7.83 -5.19
C HIS A 38 20.78 -9.15 -4.92
N GLY A 39 20.52 -9.90 -5.99
CA GLY A 39 19.89 -11.23 -5.91
C GLY A 39 18.46 -11.22 -5.37
N ASN A 40 18.14 -12.24 -4.56
CA ASN A 40 16.79 -12.51 -4.07
C ASN A 40 16.23 -11.37 -3.21
N CYS A 41 17.08 -10.68 -2.44
CA CYS A 41 16.68 -9.54 -1.61
C CYS A 41 16.11 -8.38 -2.45
N LYS A 42 16.74 -8.05 -3.59
CA LYS A 42 16.25 -7.01 -4.50
C LYS A 42 14.89 -7.39 -5.10
N PHE A 43 14.72 -8.66 -5.47
CA PHE A 43 13.45 -9.18 -5.99
C PHE A 43 12.32 -9.03 -4.97
N PHE A 44 12.52 -9.47 -3.72
CA PHE A 44 11.53 -9.32 -2.65
C PHE A 44 11.22 -7.85 -2.35
N LEU A 45 12.23 -6.98 -2.32
CA LEU A 45 12.01 -5.54 -2.11
C LEU A 45 11.16 -4.91 -3.22
N MET A 46 11.44 -5.23 -4.49
CA MET A 46 10.64 -4.77 -5.62
C MET A 46 9.21 -5.32 -5.57
N PHE A 47 9.02 -6.57 -5.14
CA PHE A 47 7.70 -7.17 -4.98
C PHE A 47 6.87 -6.48 -3.88
N THR A 48 7.48 -6.17 -2.73
CA THR A 48 6.80 -5.33 -1.71
C THR A 48 6.52 -3.92 -2.22
N ALA A 49 7.39 -3.34 -3.05
CA ALA A 49 7.11 -2.03 -3.63
C ALA A 49 5.85 -2.06 -4.52
N VAL A 50 5.60 -3.14 -5.26
CA VAL A 50 4.34 -3.32 -6.00
C VAL A 50 3.13 -3.40 -5.05
N GLY A 51 3.21 -4.17 -3.97
CA GLY A 51 2.14 -4.25 -2.98
C GLY A 51 1.82 -2.90 -2.32
N GLN A 52 2.86 -2.15 -1.92
CA GLN A 52 2.72 -0.82 -1.35
C GLN A 52 2.12 0.18 -2.35
N PHE A 53 2.53 0.11 -3.63
CA PHE A 53 1.95 0.93 -4.68
C PHE A 53 0.44 0.64 -4.85
N LEU A 54 0.04 -0.64 -4.87
CA LEU A 54 -1.37 -1.04 -4.98
C LEU A 54 -2.20 -0.52 -3.80
N LEU A 55 -1.65 -0.57 -2.58
CA LEU A 55 -2.31 -0.02 -1.39
C LEU A 55 -2.49 1.50 -1.51
N ILE A 56 -1.42 2.25 -1.82
CA ILE A 56 -1.48 3.71 -1.99
C ILE A 56 -2.50 4.07 -3.08
N PHE A 57 -2.45 3.38 -4.21
CA PHE A 57 -3.37 3.61 -5.32
C PHE A 57 -4.82 3.29 -4.94
N SER A 58 -5.07 2.22 -4.18
CA SER A 58 -6.41 1.88 -3.70
C SER A 58 -6.99 2.98 -2.80
N HIS A 59 -6.18 3.57 -1.92
CA HIS A 59 -6.59 4.67 -1.06
C HIS A 59 -6.82 5.96 -1.84
N PHE A 60 -5.94 6.26 -2.80
CA PHE A 60 -6.14 7.38 -3.71
C PHE A 60 -7.47 7.23 -4.49
N TRP A 61 -7.74 6.05 -5.02
CA TRP A 61 -8.98 5.77 -5.74
C TRP A 61 -10.22 5.91 -4.85
N LYS A 62 -10.15 5.44 -3.59
CA LYS A 62 -11.23 5.61 -2.62
C LYS A 62 -11.50 7.09 -2.35
N VAL A 63 -10.45 7.91 -2.14
CA VAL A 63 -10.60 9.36 -1.92
C VAL A 63 -11.17 10.07 -3.15
N VAL A 64 -10.69 9.75 -4.35
CA VAL A 64 -11.24 10.31 -5.60
C VAL A 64 -12.71 9.94 -5.77
N PHE A 65 -13.07 8.68 -5.52
CA PHE A 65 -14.45 8.23 -5.59
C PHE A 65 -15.32 8.96 -4.56
N TRP A 66 -14.81 9.20 -3.35
CA TRP A 66 -15.51 9.98 -2.33
C TRP A 66 -15.81 11.42 -2.77
N PHE A 67 -14.91 12.10 -3.46
CA PHE A 67 -15.17 13.43 -4.02
C PHE A 67 -16.19 13.42 -5.18
N SER A 68 -16.46 12.25 -5.78
CA SER A 68 -17.37 12.13 -6.94
C SER A 68 -18.81 11.78 -6.59
N ILE A 69 -19.11 11.49 -5.32
CA ILE A 69 -20.45 11.08 -4.87
C ILE A 69 -21.19 12.25 -4.24
N ASP A 70 -22.34 12.60 -4.79
CA ASP A 70 -23.24 13.62 -4.23
C ASP A 70 -24.14 13.09 -3.09
N ASN A 71 -24.37 11.77 -3.02
CA ASN A 71 -25.23 11.11 -2.03
C ASN A 71 -24.46 10.09 -1.17
N TYR A 72 -24.24 10.42 0.10
CA TYR A 72 -23.44 9.64 1.07
C TYR A 72 -24.17 8.42 1.67
N ASP A 73 -25.03 7.75 0.90
CA ASP A 73 -25.67 6.52 1.38
C ASP A 73 -24.67 5.36 1.32
N GLN A 74 -24.31 4.81 2.48
CA GLN A 74 -23.32 3.72 2.59
C GLN A 74 -23.73 2.52 1.73
N SER A 75 -25.01 2.20 1.68
CA SER A 75 -25.54 1.06 0.91
C SER A 75 -25.24 1.19 -0.58
N VAL A 76 -25.35 2.40 -1.12
CA VAL A 76 -25.05 2.74 -2.51
C VAL A 76 -23.54 2.72 -2.77
N MET A 77 -22.75 3.19 -1.80
CA MET A 77 -21.29 3.22 -1.90
C MET A 77 -20.69 1.81 -2.03
N TYR A 78 -21.14 0.85 -1.20
CA TYR A 78 -20.68 -0.55 -1.26
C TYR A 78 -21.20 -1.31 -2.50
N ALA A 79 -22.32 -0.87 -3.08
CA ALA A 79 -22.85 -1.46 -4.31
C ALA A 79 -22.03 -1.05 -5.55
N SER A 80 -21.37 0.11 -5.52
CA SER A 80 -20.60 0.65 -6.63
C SER A 80 -19.44 -0.26 -7.05
N ILE A 81 -19.31 -0.47 -8.37
CA ILE A 81 -18.21 -1.25 -8.95
C ILE A 81 -16.85 -0.62 -8.66
N TYR A 82 -16.78 0.72 -8.59
CA TYR A 82 -15.56 1.45 -8.27
C TYR A 82 -15.04 1.11 -6.87
N PHE A 83 -15.96 1.08 -5.89
CA PHE A 83 -15.60 0.73 -4.52
C PHE A 83 -15.14 -0.73 -4.42
N LYS A 84 -15.80 -1.66 -5.12
CA LYS A 84 -15.41 -3.07 -5.17
C LYS A 84 -14.01 -3.28 -5.75
N ILE A 85 -13.69 -2.60 -6.86
CA ILE A 85 -12.34 -2.66 -7.46
C ILE A 85 -11.31 -2.10 -6.48
N ALA A 86 -11.57 -0.92 -5.91
CA ALA A 86 -10.64 -0.31 -4.96
C ALA A 86 -10.45 -1.17 -3.69
N GLN A 87 -11.50 -1.82 -3.21
CA GLN A 87 -11.42 -2.74 -2.08
C GLN A 87 -10.62 -4.00 -2.41
N PHE A 88 -10.85 -4.59 -3.58
CA PHE A 88 -10.07 -5.74 -4.05
C PHE A 88 -8.58 -5.40 -4.19
N MET A 89 -8.25 -4.24 -4.78
CA MET A 89 -6.87 -3.76 -4.88
C MET A 89 -6.22 -3.55 -3.51
N HIS A 90 -6.99 -3.05 -2.54
CA HIS A 90 -6.52 -2.87 -1.17
C HIS A 90 -6.19 -4.22 -0.51
N GLU A 91 -7.12 -5.17 -0.55
CA GLU A 91 -6.94 -6.50 0.04
C GLU A 91 -5.79 -7.27 -0.64
N PHE A 92 -5.71 -7.20 -1.96
CA PHE A 92 -4.63 -7.82 -2.72
C PHE A 92 -3.27 -7.19 -2.40
N GLY A 93 -3.20 -5.85 -2.33
CA GLY A 93 -1.98 -5.14 -1.93
C GLY A 93 -1.53 -5.49 -0.51
N SER A 94 -2.47 -5.62 0.43
CA SER A 94 -2.19 -6.05 1.81
C SER A 94 -1.66 -7.49 1.86
N PHE A 95 -2.32 -8.41 1.14
CA PHE A 95 -1.89 -9.80 1.04
C PHE A 95 -0.47 -9.92 0.48
N LEU A 96 -0.14 -9.16 -0.57
CA LEU A 96 1.20 -9.13 -1.14
C LEU A 96 2.24 -8.61 -0.13
N ALA A 97 1.89 -7.58 0.65
CA ALA A 97 2.77 -7.05 1.68
C ALA A 97 3.05 -8.10 2.77
N ASP A 98 2.03 -8.81 3.23
CA ASP A 98 2.14 -9.86 4.24
C ASP A 98 2.96 -11.05 3.74
N CYS A 99 2.68 -11.55 2.54
CA CYS A 99 3.46 -12.61 1.91
C CYS A 99 4.93 -12.21 1.77
N ASN A 100 5.20 -10.97 1.35
CA ASN A 100 6.58 -10.53 1.17
C ASN A 100 7.31 -10.37 2.51
N ASN A 101 6.65 -9.86 3.54
CA ASN A 101 7.21 -9.81 4.89
C ASN A 101 7.59 -11.21 5.38
N PHE A 102 6.72 -12.19 5.16
CA PHE A 102 7.00 -13.58 5.49
C PHE A 102 8.21 -14.13 4.71
N CYS A 103 8.26 -13.93 3.38
CA CYS A 103 9.37 -14.37 2.55
C CYS A 103 10.71 -13.73 2.97
N MET A 104 10.73 -12.43 3.32
CA MET A 104 11.92 -11.75 3.81
C MET A 104 12.42 -12.33 5.14
N ILE A 105 11.52 -12.66 6.07
CA ILE A 105 11.90 -13.32 7.33
C ILE A 105 12.56 -14.67 7.04
N VAL A 106 11.95 -15.48 6.17
CA VAL A 106 12.48 -16.79 5.78
C VAL A 106 13.86 -16.66 5.13
N GLU A 107 14.04 -15.73 4.20
CA GLU A 107 15.32 -15.46 3.54
C GLU A 107 16.41 -15.10 4.55
N ARG A 108 16.10 -14.22 5.50
CA ARG A 108 17.04 -13.86 6.58
C ARG A 108 17.39 -15.03 7.49
N ILE A 109 16.43 -15.90 7.81
CA ILE A 109 16.70 -17.12 8.59
C ILE A 109 17.71 -18.02 7.85
N PHE A 110 17.52 -18.23 6.55
CA PHE A 110 18.46 -19.03 5.74
C PHE A 110 19.84 -18.38 5.64
N ALA A 111 19.90 -17.07 5.40
CA ALA A 111 21.17 -16.32 5.37
C ALA A 111 21.95 -16.46 6.68
N CYS A 112 21.29 -16.25 7.83
CA CYS A 112 21.91 -16.39 9.15
C CYS A 112 22.37 -17.82 9.45
N ARG A 113 21.64 -18.85 9.00
CA ARG A 113 22.06 -20.25 9.17
C ARG A 113 23.31 -20.58 8.36
N ASN A 114 23.44 -20.02 7.16
CA ASN A 114 24.59 -20.27 6.28
C ASN A 114 25.85 -19.52 6.72
N LEU A 115 25.73 -18.38 7.42
CA LEU A 115 26.87 -17.65 8.00
C LEU A 115 27.48 -18.32 9.24
N ARG A 116 26.79 -19.28 9.85
CA ARG A 116 27.25 -20.00 11.05
C ARG A 116 28.09 -21.24 10.73
N LYS A 117 28.35 -21.51 9.45
CA LYS A 117 29.30 -22.52 8.96
C LYS A 117 30.63 -21.86 8.63
#